data_AF-A0A645FVR9-F1
#
_entry.id   AF-A0A645FVR9-F1
#
_cell.length_a   1.000
_cell.length_b   1.000
_cell.length_c   1.000
_cell.angle_alpha   90.00
_cell.angle_beta   90.00
_cell.angle_gamma   90.00
#
_symmetry.space_group_name_H-M   'P 1'
#
loop_
_entity.id
_entity.type
_entity.pdbx_description
1 polymer ?
#
loop_
_entity_poly.entity_id
_entity_poly.type
_entity_poly.pdbx_seq_one_letter_code
_entity_poly.pdbx_strand_id
1 'polypeptide(L)'
;MALLRDMPGMAIFSPSCSSELEAMLKMAVNLDGPCAVRYPRGALMDRIASPLEFGKWEVIIADKPAVIITTGRMVETALAVAKALDIGVINARFISPIDTETLDQINVKHVFTLEDGIEQGGLGSAVAQFFACRSGVCVHVMGFNNEPLIHAPQNRLFERAGLDAGQIITRIKGEL
;
A
#
# COMPACT_ATOMS: atom_id res chain seq x y z
N MET A 1 9.25 -3.11 7.02
CA MET A 1 7.88 -3.66 6.99
C MET A 1 7.89 -5.14 7.25
N ALA A 2 8.47 -5.96 6.35
CA ALA A 2 8.53 -7.42 6.52
C ALA A 2 8.99 -7.86 7.92
N LEU A 3 10.16 -7.42 8.37
CA LEU A 3 10.69 -7.76 9.69
C LEU A 3 9.76 -7.37 10.86
N LEU A 4 9.12 -6.20 10.81
CA LEU A 4 8.32 -5.69 11.93
C LEU A 4 6.92 -6.34 11.97
N ARG A 5 6.36 -6.70 10.81
CA ARG A 5 5.01 -7.26 10.71
C ARG A 5 4.90 -8.62 11.39
N ASP A 6 5.99 -9.37 11.43
CA ASP A 6 6.04 -10.69 12.07
C ASP A 6 6.16 -10.60 13.61
N MET A 7 6.30 -9.39 14.18
CA MET A 7 6.36 -9.18 15.62
C MET A 7 4.95 -9.11 16.23
N PRO A 8 4.60 -9.97 17.21
CA PRO A 8 3.30 -9.93 17.86
C PRO A 8 2.98 -8.57 18.50
N GLY A 9 1.77 -8.07 18.27
CA GLY A 9 1.31 -6.79 18.82
C GLY A 9 1.92 -5.55 18.18
N MET A 10 2.75 -5.69 17.13
CA MET A 10 3.34 -4.55 16.43
C MET A 10 2.32 -3.85 15.52
N ALA A 11 2.08 -2.56 15.79
CA ALA A 11 1.34 -1.69 14.89
C ALA A 11 2.29 -1.01 13.89
N ILE A 12 1.93 -0.99 12.61
CA ILE A 12 2.73 -0.39 11.55
C ILE A 12 1.88 0.61 10.78
N PHE A 13 2.22 1.89 10.92
CA PHE A 13 1.58 3.02 10.28
C PHE A 13 2.38 3.41 9.02
N SER A 14 1.69 3.77 7.94
CA SER A 14 2.34 4.20 6.71
C SER A 14 1.56 5.36 6.06
N PRO A 15 1.77 6.59 6.55
CA PRO A 15 1.03 7.76 6.08
C PRO A 15 1.33 8.08 4.62
N SER A 16 0.28 8.41 3.86
CA SER A 16 0.36 8.79 2.45
C SER A 16 0.52 10.30 2.23
N CYS A 17 0.08 11.11 3.20
CA CYS A 17 0.08 12.56 3.13
C CYS A 17 0.47 13.20 4.47
N SER A 18 0.77 14.50 4.45
CA SER A 18 1.20 15.24 5.65
C SER A 18 0.15 15.23 6.76
N SER A 19 -1.13 15.32 6.42
CA SER A 19 -2.24 15.27 7.39
C SER A 19 -2.37 13.90 8.06
N GLU A 20 -2.18 12.80 7.32
CA GLU A 20 -2.11 11.46 7.91
C GLU A 20 -0.90 11.30 8.82
N LEU A 21 0.28 11.82 8.43
CA LEU A 21 1.47 11.72 9.26
C LEU A 21 1.25 12.37 10.63
N GLU A 22 0.70 13.58 10.67
CA GLU A 22 0.41 14.27 11.93
C GLU A 22 -0.60 13.48 12.79
N ALA A 23 -1.70 13.00 12.19
CA ALA A 23 -2.72 12.23 12.89
C ALA A 23 -2.18 10.89 13.41
N MET A 24 -1.42 10.17 12.59
CA MET A 24 -0.81 8.89 12.95
C MET A 24 0.26 9.03 14.03
N LEU A 25 1.06 10.10 14.03
CA LEU A 25 2.02 10.35 15.10
C LEU A 25 1.31 10.61 16.44
N LYS A 26 0.22 11.39 16.44
CA LYS A 26 -0.61 11.59 17.64
C LYS A 26 -1.21 10.27 18.12
N MET A 27 -1.70 9.43 17.22
CA MET A 27 -2.21 8.11 17.56
C MET A 27 -1.11 7.20 18.12
N ALA A 28 0.05 7.15 17.47
CA ALA A 28 1.16 6.27 17.84
C ALA A 28 1.71 6.56 19.25
N VAL A 29 1.81 7.84 19.65
CA VAL A 29 2.27 8.23 21.00
C VAL A 29 1.30 7.79 22.10
N ASN A 30 0.02 7.64 21.77
CA ASN A 30 -1.03 7.22 22.71
C ASN A 30 -1.43 5.75 22.55
N LEU A 31 -0.75 4.99 21.69
CA LEU A 31 -1.06 3.58 21.46
C LEU A 31 -0.43 2.70 22.54
N ASP A 32 -1.21 1.79 23.10
CA ASP A 32 -0.69 0.75 23.97
C ASP A 32 0.08 -0.30 23.14
N GLY A 33 1.36 -0.49 23.47
CA GLY A 33 2.22 -1.49 22.83
C GLY A 33 3.15 -0.92 21.75
N PRO A 34 3.93 -1.80 21.10
CA PRO A 34 4.94 -1.37 20.14
C PRO A 34 4.30 -0.88 18.85
N CYS A 35 4.79 0.26 18.35
CA CYS A 35 4.41 0.77 17.04
C CYS A 35 5.60 1.28 16.23
N ALA A 36 5.42 1.32 14.91
CA ALA A 36 6.34 1.92 13.97
C ALA A 36 5.59 2.81 12.98
N VAL A 37 6.04 4.06 12.81
CA VAL A 37 5.52 4.98 11.78
C VAL A 37 6.57 5.09 10.68
N ARG A 38 6.21 4.65 9.47
CA ARG A 38 7.12 4.64 8.32
C ARG A 38 6.69 5.66 7.27
N TYR A 39 7.57 6.63 7.01
CA TYR A 39 7.40 7.62 5.95
C TYR A 39 8.66 7.71 5.08
N PRO A 40 8.53 8.04 3.78
CA PRO A 40 9.67 8.19 2.88
C PRO A 40 10.50 9.44 3.24
N ARG A 41 11.75 9.47 2.78
CA ARG A 41 12.49 10.72 2.70
C ARG A 41 11.87 11.61 1.60
N GLY A 42 11.68 12.89 1.91
CA GLY A 42 11.17 13.88 0.95
C GLY A 42 9.81 14.44 1.36
N ALA A 43 9.14 15.11 0.42
CA ALA A 43 7.80 15.63 0.65
C ALA A 43 6.77 14.50 0.63
N LEU A 44 5.78 14.61 1.50
CA LEU A 44 4.55 13.85 1.39
C LEU A 44 3.56 14.62 0.51
N MET A 45 2.62 13.91 -0.08
CA MET A 45 1.52 14.51 -0.82
C MET A 45 0.75 15.47 0.08
N ASP A 46 0.38 16.64 -0.45
CA ASP A 46 -0.57 17.52 0.22
C ASP A 46 -1.99 17.10 -0.16
N ARG A 47 -2.67 16.49 0.80
CA ARG A 47 -3.98 15.86 0.65
C ARG A 47 -4.71 15.90 1.96
N ILE A 48 -6.01 16.14 1.90
CA ILE A 48 -6.93 15.95 3.02
C ILE A 48 -7.39 14.49 2.98
N ALA A 49 -6.88 13.68 3.89
CA ALA A 49 -7.34 12.30 4.06
C ALA A 49 -8.63 12.27 4.88
N SER A 50 -9.40 11.19 4.70
CA SER A 50 -10.54 10.88 5.55
C SER A 50 -10.11 10.71 7.03
N PRO A 51 -11.04 10.88 7.99
CA PRO A 51 -10.76 10.64 9.39
C PRO A 51 -10.06 9.29 9.63
N LEU A 52 -9.11 9.32 10.55
CA LEU A 52 -8.25 8.18 10.85
C LEU A 52 -8.85 7.37 11.99
N GLU A 53 -9.07 6.09 11.73
CA GLU A 53 -9.48 5.09 12.73
C GLU A 53 -8.42 3.99 12.75
N PHE A 54 -7.98 3.58 13.95
CA PHE A 54 -6.89 2.62 14.11
C PHE A 54 -7.22 1.30 13.40
N GLY A 55 -6.30 0.84 12.54
CA GLY A 55 -6.47 -0.42 11.82
C GLY A 55 -7.44 -0.37 10.65
N LYS A 56 -8.05 0.78 10.34
CA LYS A 56 -8.95 0.95 9.18
C LYS A 56 -8.23 1.58 8.01
N TRP A 57 -8.41 0.99 6.84
CA TRP A 57 -7.92 1.53 5.58
C TRP A 57 -8.84 2.61 5.04
N GLU A 58 -8.37 3.29 4.02
CA GLU A 58 -9.12 4.33 3.34
C GLU A 58 -9.36 3.94 1.88
N VAL A 59 -10.62 3.84 1.50
CA VAL A 59 -11.03 3.67 0.10
C VAL A 59 -11.05 5.06 -0.56
N ILE A 60 -10.08 5.32 -1.44
CA ILE A 60 -9.95 6.61 -2.15
C ILE A 60 -10.81 6.60 -3.42
N ILE A 61 -10.81 5.49 -4.15
CA ILE A 61 -11.61 5.28 -5.36
C ILE A 61 -12.28 3.91 -5.26
N ALA A 62 -13.61 3.90 -5.18
CA ALA A 62 -14.44 2.71 -5.02
C ALA A 62 -15.04 2.23 -6.36
N ASP A 63 -15.66 1.05 -6.33
CA ASP A 63 -16.56 0.51 -7.37
C ASP A 63 -15.97 0.44 -8.78
N LYS A 64 -14.80 -0.19 -8.89
CA LYS A 64 -14.06 -0.37 -10.15
C LYS A 64 -13.87 -1.86 -10.51
N PRO A 65 -13.65 -2.20 -11.79
CA PRO A 65 -13.42 -3.59 -12.23
C PRO A 65 -12.18 -4.29 -11.63
N ALA A 66 -11.22 -3.51 -11.15
CA ALA A 66 -10.02 -3.97 -10.45
C ALA A 66 -9.66 -2.95 -9.35
N VAL A 67 -8.74 -3.30 -8.44
CA VAL A 67 -8.34 -2.41 -7.35
C VAL A 67 -6.83 -2.46 -7.09
N ILE A 68 -6.26 -1.30 -6.77
CA ILE A 68 -4.91 -1.15 -6.23
C ILE A 68 -5.01 -0.94 -4.72
N ILE A 69 -4.40 -1.82 -3.92
CA ILE A 69 -4.16 -1.64 -2.49
C ILE A 69 -2.71 -1.17 -2.31
N THR A 70 -2.51 0.00 -1.74
CA THR A 70 -1.19 0.65 -1.73
C THR A 70 -0.97 1.39 -0.42
N THR A 71 0.26 1.81 -0.14
CA THR A 71 0.61 2.44 1.13
C THR A 71 1.69 3.50 0.99
N GLY A 72 1.66 4.48 1.91
CA GLY A 72 2.66 5.53 1.97
C GLY A 72 2.81 6.29 0.65
N ARG A 73 4.05 6.47 0.18
CA ARG A 73 4.34 7.18 -1.07
C ARG A 73 3.70 6.57 -2.31
N MET A 74 3.42 5.26 -2.31
CA MET A 74 2.88 4.57 -3.48
C MET A 74 1.40 4.91 -3.72
N VAL A 75 0.75 5.63 -2.80
CA VAL A 75 -0.59 6.21 -3.02
C VAL A 75 -0.57 7.25 -4.13
N GLU A 76 0.47 8.10 -4.21
CA GLU A 76 0.60 9.08 -5.29
C GLU A 76 0.70 8.38 -6.66
N THR A 77 1.54 7.35 -6.75
CA THR A 77 1.68 6.53 -7.96
C THR A 77 0.37 5.83 -8.32
N ALA A 78 -0.34 5.23 -7.34
CA ALA A 78 -1.62 4.58 -7.59
C ALA A 78 -2.69 5.54 -8.11
N LEU A 79 -2.76 6.76 -7.57
CA LEU A 79 -3.67 7.79 -8.06
C LEU A 79 -3.32 8.25 -9.48
N ALA A 80 -2.04 8.31 -9.83
CA ALA A 80 -1.62 8.58 -11.20
C ALA A 80 -2.04 7.46 -12.17
N VAL A 81 -1.91 6.19 -11.74
CA VAL A 81 -2.36 5.03 -12.51
C VAL A 81 -3.88 5.05 -12.71
N ALA A 82 -4.64 5.39 -11.66
CA ALA A 82 -6.11 5.47 -11.71
C ALA A 82 -6.66 6.61 -12.58
N LYS A 83 -5.83 7.59 -12.95
CA LYS A 83 -6.21 8.58 -13.98
C LYS A 83 -6.16 7.99 -15.39
N ALA A 84 -5.35 6.95 -15.61
CA ALA A 84 -5.15 6.33 -16.91
C ALA A 84 -5.96 5.03 -17.10
N LEU A 85 -6.41 4.41 -16.01
CA LEU A 85 -7.11 3.13 -15.98
C LEU A 85 -8.37 3.22 -15.13
N ASP A 86 -9.40 2.45 -15.48
CA ASP A 86 -10.63 2.33 -14.66
C ASP A 86 -10.39 1.38 -13.48
N ILE A 87 -9.64 1.85 -12.48
CA ILE A 87 -9.16 1.04 -11.35
C ILE A 87 -9.37 1.74 -10.01
N GLY A 88 -9.76 0.96 -9.00
CA GLY A 88 -9.97 1.43 -7.64
C GLY A 88 -8.66 1.66 -6.92
N VAL A 89 -8.68 2.46 -5.86
CA VAL A 89 -7.49 2.78 -5.05
C VAL A 89 -7.86 2.74 -3.58
N ILE A 90 -7.14 1.90 -2.82
CA ILE A 90 -7.25 1.75 -1.39
C ILE A 90 -5.90 2.10 -0.77
N ASN A 91 -5.89 3.07 0.14
CA ASN A 91 -4.74 3.41 0.96
C ASN A 91 -4.75 2.53 2.22
N ALA A 92 -3.90 1.51 2.22
CA ALA A 92 -3.57 0.61 3.32
C ALA A 92 -2.71 1.32 4.37
N ARG A 93 -3.26 2.40 4.94
CA ARG A 93 -2.58 3.34 5.85
C ARG A 93 -2.10 2.69 7.16
N PHE A 94 -2.58 1.47 7.44
CA PHE A 94 -2.05 0.54 8.44
C PHE A 94 -1.61 -0.76 7.77
N ILE A 95 -0.35 -1.13 7.95
CA ILE A 95 0.20 -2.39 7.41
C ILE A 95 0.03 -3.53 8.41
N SER A 96 -0.02 -3.18 9.69
CA SER A 96 -0.39 -4.05 10.80
C SER A 96 -1.13 -3.20 11.84
N PRO A 97 -2.33 -3.57 12.31
CA PRO A 97 -3.13 -4.70 11.80
C PRO A 97 -3.58 -4.49 10.35
N ILE A 98 -3.90 -5.58 9.67
CA ILE A 98 -4.50 -5.54 8.34
C ILE A 98 -6.02 -5.31 8.45
N ASP A 99 -6.58 -4.47 7.58
CA ASP A 99 -8.02 -4.19 7.59
C ASP A 99 -8.79 -5.27 6.81
N THR A 100 -9.10 -6.36 7.50
CA THR A 100 -9.84 -7.48 6.91
C THR A 100 -11.25 -7.09 6.47
N GLU A 101 -11.88 -6.12 7.13
CA GLU A 101 -13.23 -5.67 6.77
C GLU A 101 -13.23 -4.96 5.41
N THR A 102 -12.25 -4.09 5.16
CA THR A 102 -12.08 -3.49 3.84
C THR A 102 -11.78 -4.56 2.79
N LEU A 103 -10.94 -5.56 3.11
CA LEU A 103 -10.62 -6.66 2.19
C LEU A 103 -11.82 -7.56 1.86
N ASP A 104 -12.70 -7.83 2.83
CA ASP A 104 -13.90 -8.64 2.63
C ASP A 104 -14.84 -8.03 1.58
N GLN A 105 -14.94 -6.70 1.55
CA GLN A 105 -15.77 -5.94 0.61
C GLN A 105 -15.26 -6.00 -0.84
N ILE A 106 -14.01 -6.40 -1.07
CA ILE A 106 -13.43 -6.48 -2.42
C ILE A 106 -13.98 -7.70 -3.15
N ASN A 107 -14.71 -7.45 -4.24
CA ASN A 107 -15.37 -8.49 -5.05
C ASN A 107 -14.89 -8.50 -6.52
N VAL A 108 -13.66 -8.06 -6.76
CA VAL A 108 -13.06 -7.99 -8.10
C VAL A 108 -12.10 -9.16 -8.34
N LYS A 109 -11.93 -9.54 -9.61
CA LYS A 109 -11.00 -10.60 -10.00
C LYS A 109 -9.54 -10.19 -9.81
N HIS A 110 -9.18 -8.94 -10.11
CA HIS A 110 -7.78 -8.49 -10.08
C HIS A 110 -7.56 -7.49 -8.93
N VAL A 111 -6.69 -7.88 -7.99
CA VAL A 111 -6.23 -7.06 -6.88
C VAL A 111 -4.74 -6.84 -7.05
N PHE A 112 -4.30 -5.59 -7.17
CA PHE A 112 -2.90 -5.23 -7.29
C PHE A 112 -2.43 -4.62 -5.98
N THR A 113 -1.24 -4.98 -5.52
CA THR A 113 -0.64 -4.32 -4.35
C THR A 113 0.59 -3.56 -4.74
N LEU A 114 0.73 -2.31 -4.28
CA LEU A 114 1.92 -1.49 -4.51
C LEU A 114 2.56 -1.12 -3.17
N GLU A 115 3.84 -1.43 -3.01
CA GLU A 115 4.59 -1.01 -1.82
C GLU A 115 6.00 -0.51 -2.16
N ASP A 116 6.43 0.55 -1.47
CA ASP A 116 7.84 0.92 -1.38
C ASP A 116 8.52 -0.04 -0.41
N GLY A 117 8.58 -1.33 -0.71
CA GLY A 117 9.08 -2.36 0.19
C GLY A 117 9.41 -3.61 -0.60
N ILE A 118 10.05 -4.59 0.04
CA ILE A 118 10.24 -5.88 -0.61
C ILE A 118 8.90 -6.61 -0.76
N GLU A 119 8.70 -7.30 -1.87
CA GLU A 119 7.46 -8.06 -2.15
C GLU A 119 7.19 -9.15 -1.09
N GLN A 120 8.27 -9.73 -0.56
CA GLN A 120 8.25 -10.83 0.39
C GLN A 120 8.02 -10.32 1.83
N GLY A 121 6.95 -10.82 2.46
CA GLY A 121 6.59 -10.47 3.85
C GLY A 121 6.01 -9.06 4.01
N GLY A 122 5.85 -8.31 2.93
CA GLY A 122 5.30 -6.95 2.92
C GLY A 122 3.78 -6.87 3.02
N LEU A 123 3.24 -5.72 2.61
CA LEU A 123 1.79 -5.50 2.49
C LEU A 123 1.18 -6.50 1.49
N GLY A 124 1.82 -6.66 0.32
CA GLY A 124 1.32 -7.53 -0.75
C GLY A 124 1.22 -8.98 -0.31
N SER A 125 2.22 -9.46 0.43
CA SER A 125 2.18 -10.81 1.02
C SER A 125 1.02 -11.00 2.01
N ALA A 126 0.68 -9.99 2.82
CA ALA A 126 -0.45 -10.08 3.76
C ALA A 126 -1.79 -10.13 3.03
N VAL A 127 -1.95 -9.29 2.01
CA VAL A 127 -3.15 -9.26 1.16
C VAL A 127 -3.31 -10.58 0.40
N ALA A 128 -2.23 -11.10 -0.20
CA ALA A 128 -2.24 -12.38 -0.88
C ALA A 128 -2.62 -13.53 0.06
N GLN A 129 -2.09 -13.52 1.29
CA GLN A 129 -2.45 -14.50 2.31
C GLN A 129 -3.93 -14.44 2.68
N PHE A 130 -4.50 -13.24 2.83
CA PHE A 130 -5.93 -13.07 3.10
C PHE A 130 -6.81 -13.68 2.00
N PHE A 131 -6.46 -13.42 0.73
CA PHE A 131 -7.22 -13.93 -0.42
C PHE A 131 -6.91 -15.37 -0.80
N ALA A 132 -5.95 -16.05 -0.16
CA ALA A 132 -5.50 -17.38 -0.57
C ALA A 132 -6.61 -18.44 -0.64
N CYS A 133 -7.64 -18.32 0.21
CA CYS A 133 -8.78 -19.23 0.23
C CYS A 133 -9.99 -18.73 -0.59
N ARG A 134 -9.90 -17.55 -1.23
CA ARG A 134 -11.00 -16.95 -1.99
C ARG A 134 -10.84 -17.27 -3.48
N SER A 135 -11.67 -18.16 -3.99
CA SER A 135 -11.67 -18.53 -5.41
C SER A 135 -12.00 -17.33 -6.30
N GLY A 136 -11.27 -17.18 -7.41
CA GLY A 136 -11.55 -16.17 -8.42
C GLY A 136 -10.91 -14.80 -8.18
N VAL A 137 -10.17 -14.62 -7.09
CA VAL A 137 -9.36 -13.42 -6.86
C VAL A 137 -7.89 -13.72 -7.20
N CYS A 138 -7.30 -12.90 -8.05
CA CYS A 138 -5.90 -12.92 -8.43
C CYS A 138 -5.21 -11.71 -7.80
N VAL A 139 -4.29 -11.97 -6.85
CA VAL A 139 -3.49 -10.93 -6.20
C VAL A 139 -2.14 -10.79 -6.90
N HIS A 140 -1.84 -9.58 -7.36
CA HIS A 140 -0.62 -9.21 -8.06
C HIS A 140 0.23 -8.34 -7.14
N VAL A 141 1.31 -8.91 -6.62
CA VAL A 141 2.22 -8.20 -5.71
C VAL A 141 3.24 -7.40 -6.52
N MET A 142 3.38 -6.11 -6.22
CA MET A 142 4.38 -5.24 -6.84
C MET A 142 5.13 -4.46 -5.76
N GLY A 143 6.41 -4.75 -5.67
CA GLY A 143 7.34 -4.09 -4.78
C GLY A 143 8.76 -4.22 -5.32
N PHE A 144 9.74 -3.96 -4.47
CA PHE A 144 11.12 -4.26 -4.79
C PHE A 144 11.38 -5.77 -4.70
N ASN A 145 12.14 -6.28 -5.66
CA ASN A 145 12.72 -7.62 -5.54
C ASN A 145 13.65 -7.69 -4.31
N ASN A 146 13.86 -8.90 -3.79
CA ASN A 146 14.76 -9.14 -2.65
C ASN A 146 16.24 -9.11 -3.08
N GLU A 147 16.65 -8.00 -3.68
CA GLU A 147 18.00 -7.73 -4.15
C GLU A 147 18.52 -6.42 -3.56
N PRO A 148 19.84 -6.30 -3.30
CA PRO A 148 20.43 -5.04 -2.84
C PRO A 148 20.18 -3.90 -3.84
N LEU A 149 19.65 -2.78 -3.36
CA LEU A 149 19.51 -1.58 -4.17
C LEU A 149 20.87 -0.89 -4.33
N ILE A 150 21.14 -0.43 -5.55
CA ILE A 150 22.32 0.41 -5.83
C ILE A 150 22.09 1.84 -5.34
N HIS A 151 23.17 2.62 -5.22
CA HIS A 151 23.04 4.06 -5.01
C HIS A 151 22.53 4.74 -6.28
N ALA A 152 21.35 5.36 -6.20
CA ALA A 152 20.80 6.19 -7.26
C ALA A 152 19.77 7.18 -6.68
N PRO A 153 19.40 8.24 -7.43
CA PRO A 153 18.23 9.04 -7.11
C PRO A 153 16.98 8.17 -6.97
N GLN A 154 16.09 8.52 -6.04
CA GLN A 154 14.94 7.69 -5.67
C GLN A 154 14.06 7.33 -6.88
N ASN A 155 13.71 8.32 -7.72
CA ASN A 155 12.95 8.09 -8.95
C ASN A 155 13.59 7.05 -9.87
N ARG A 156 14.92 7.06 -10.03
CA ARG A 156 15.64 6.06 -10.83
C ARG A 156 15.55 4.66 -10.24
N LEU A 157 15.47 4.53 -8.92
CA LEU A 157 15.25 3.22 -8.27
C LEU A 157 13.85 2.69 -8.57
N PHE A 158 12.82 3.53 -8.50
CA PHE A 158 11.44 3.15 -8.84
C PHE A 158 11.30 2.78 -10.33
N GLU A 159 11.88 3.58 -11.24
CA GLU A 159 11.92 3.27 -12.69
C GLU A 159 12.61 1.93 -12.98
N ARG A 160 13.72 1.62 -12.29
CA ARG A 160 14.44 0.35 -12.47
C ARG A 160 13.68 -0.84 -11.89
N ALA A 161 12.90 -0.61 -10.84
CA ALA A 161 12.11 -1.63 -10.17
C ALA A 161 10.76 -1.92 -10.85
N GLY A 162 10.38 -1.20 -11.91
CA GLY A 162 9.05 -1.40 -12.49
C GLY A 162 7.92 -0.71 -11.72
N LEU A 163 8.26 0.27 -10.86
CA LEU A 163 7.36 0.87 -9.88
C LEU A 163 7.03 2.35 -10.16
N ASP A 164 7.42 2.87 -11.32
CA ASP A 164 6.87 4.13 -11.81
C ASP A 164 5.47 3.94 -12.41
N ALA A 165 4.70 5.03 -12.50
CA ALA A 165 3.30 4.96 -12.94
C ALA A 165 3.13 4.38 -14.35
N GLY A 166 4.02 4.69 -15.29
CA GLY A 166 3.93 4.22 -16.67
C GLY A 166 4.18 2.71 -16.78
N GLN A 167 5.17 2.22 -16.06
CA GLN A 167 5.46 0.78 -15.97
C GLN A 167 4.32 0.02 -15.26
N ILE A 168 3.80 0.56 -14.16
CA ILE A 168 2.65 -0.05 -13.45
C ILE A 168 1.42 -0.12 -14.35
N ILE A 169 1.10 0.95 -15.08
CA ILE A 169 -0.01 0.94 -16.07
C ILE A 169 0.20 -0.19 -17.08
N THR A 170 1.40 -0.35 -17.60
CA THR A 170 1.73 -1.38 -18.59
C THR A 170 1.55 -2.78 -18.00
N ARG A 171 2.04 -3.01 -16.78
CA ARG A 171 1.87 -4.30 -16.07
C ARG A 171 0.40 -4.61 -15.83
N ILE A 172 -0.37 -3.67 -15.29
CA ILE A 172 -1.80 -3.87 -15.02
C ILE A 172 -2.57 -4.19 -16.30
N LYS A 173 -2.31 -3.49 -17.40
CA LYS A 173 -2.94 -3.78 -18.70
C LYS A 173 -2.63 -5.18 -19.24
N GLY A 174 -1.48 -5.76 -18.87
CA GLY A 174 -1.13 -7.12 -19.28
C GLY A 174 -1.92 -8.20 -18.53
N GLU A 175 -2.48 -7.87 -17.36
CA GLU A 175 -3.20 -8.80 -16.51
C GLU A 175 -4.72 -8.71 -16.63
N LEU A 176 -5.25 -7.53 -17.02
CA LEU A 176 -6.68 -7.29 -17.26
C LEU A 176 -7.14 -7.89 -18.60
#